data_AF-A0A538PYB2-F1
#
_entry.id   AF-A0A538PYB2-F1
#
_cell.length_a   1.000
_cell.length_b   1.000
_cell.length_c   1.000
_cell.angle_alpha   90.00
_cell.angle_beta   90.00
_cell.angle_gamma   90.00
#
_symmetry.space_group_name_H-M   'P 1'
#
loop_
_entity.id
_entity.type
_entity.pdbx_description
1 polymer ?
#
loop_
_entity_poly.entity_id
_entity_poly.type
_entity_poly.pdbx_seq_one_letter_code
_entity_poly.pdbx_strand_id
1 'polypeptide(L)'
;MIDGLYSAGIDAADELLRDVYRLDVAKALDPLDARDFLVIVQRLARALTGASRDAEAAALRSALATLDVDWPSLTAAARDQVIRAARQAVANLADKVLPRVDQIFEVEAKNVVTRARRTTVRRFGLHIAASTTRTDERIAAFVRKSESNFVRDQYGRRSDEVRQRARDIVAAGLEQGLGRDDIAQDLSAGLASIVNRGKPYWEVVAMSFANRGRTYTQLAAFEDAGVERYRFDAILDEVTSHVCRFMAGREFRVARALERFAEVEQADDPETIADLQPWMRVGSDGDGNQVLFYERGGRRRLVAQIDEPAVGRRDEVGRYSRALTNDQLEAAGLVTPPLHGRCRSTLTLTS
;
A
#
# COMPACT_ATOMS: atom_id res chain seq x y z
N MET A 1 16.77 -10.12 43.63
CA MET A 1 18.24 -10.13 43.42
C MET A 1 18.70 -11.35 42.63
N ILE A 2 18.11 -12.54 42.85
CA ILE A 2 18.41 -13.77 42.11
C ILE A 2 17.91 -13.72 40.64
N ASP A 3 16.73 -13.13 40.37
CA ASP A 3 16.19 -13.02 38.99
C ASP A 3 16.99 -12.12 38.04
N GLY A 4 17.63 -11.06 38.55
CA GLY A 4 18.41 -10.12 37.72
C GLY A 4 19.77 -10.68 37.28
N LEU A 5 20.34 -11.60 38.08
CA LEU A 5 21.54 -12.36 37.71
C LEU A 5 21.23 -13.45 36.68
N TYR A 6 20.03 -14.05 36.77
CA TYR A 6 19.56 -15.06 35.82
C TYR A 6 19.28 -14.47 34.43
N SER A 7 18.68 -13.27 34.35
CA SER A 7 18.44 -12.60 33.06
C SER A 7 19.72 -12.14 32.37
N ALA A 8 20.68 -11.60 33.14
CA ALA A 8 21.98 -11.17 32.60
C ALA A 8 22.81 -12.35 32.08
N GLY A 9 22.74 -13.52 32.72
CA GLY A 9 23.41 -14.74 32.26
C GLY A 9 22.81 -15.32 30.99
N ILE A 10 21.49 -15.19 30.79
CA ILE A 10 20.80 -15.64 29.58
C ILE A 10 21.11 -14.71 28.39
N ASP A 11 21.12 -13.39 28.61
CA ASP A 11 21.45 -12.42 27.57
C ASP A 11 22.90 -12.57 27.08
N ALA A 12 23.84 -12.84 27.99
CA ALA A 12 25.24 -13.10 27.64
C ALA A 12 25.43 -14.43 26.88
N ALA A 13 24.60 -15.45 27.17
CA ALA A 13 24.63 -16.72 26.46
C ALA A 13 24.06 -16.60 25.04
N ASP A 14 22.97 -15.85 24.85
CA ASP A 14 22.39 -15.55 23.53
C ASP A 14 23.37 -14.74 22.65
N GLU A 15 24.13 -13.82 23.25
CA GLU A 15 25.19 -13.05 22.58
C GLU A 15 26.34 -13.94 22.11
N LEU A 16 26.83 -14.84 22.97
CA LEU A 16 27.87 -15.82 22.63
C LEU A 16 27.44 -16.79 21.52
N LEU A 17 26.19 -17.24 21.54
CA LEU A 17 25.65 -18.15 20.52
C LEU A 17 25.50 -17.48 19.15
N ARG A 18 25.14 -16.19 19.13
CA ARG A 18 24.98 -15.40 17.90
C ARG A 18 26.32 -14.96 17.32
N ASP A 19 27.23 -14.44 18.13
CA ASP A 19 28.47 -13.81 17.65
C ASP A 19 29.61 -14.81 17.46
N VAL A 20 29.69 -15.87 18.29
CA VAL A 20 30.76 -16.88 18.22
C VAL A 20 30.35 -18.10 17.41
N TYR A 21 29.11 -18.57 17.57
CA TYR A 21 28.64 -19.81 16.93
C TYR A 21 27.72 -19.60 15.71
N ARG A 22 27.33 -18.35 15.40
CA ARG A 22 26.36 -18.01 14.33
C ARG A 22 25.05 -18.81 14.40
N LEU A 23 24.67 -19.24 15.60
CA LEU A 23 23.42 -19.95 15.84
C LEU A 23 22.35 -18.92 16.20
N ASP A 24 21.36 -18.74 15.33
CA ASP A 24 20.27 -17.81 15.57
C ASP A 24 19.24 -18.45 16.51
N VAL A 25 19.52 -18.42 17.81
CA VAL A 25 18.64 -18.94 18.86
C VAL A 25 17.58 -17.88 19.19
N ALA A 26 16.72 -17.55 18.23
CA ALA A 26 15.64 -16.61 18.44
C ALA A 26 14.50 -17.27 19.24
N LYS A 27 14.46 -17.05 20.56
CA LYS A 27 13.21 -17.25 21.32
C LYS A 27 12.10 -16.38 20.69
N ALA A 28 10.93 -16.98 20.47
CA ALA A 28 9.80 -16.30 19.84
C ALA A 28 9.19 -15.27 20.81
N LEU A 29 9.68 -14.03 20.76
CA LEU A 29 9.15 -12.90 21.54
C LEU A 29 7.79 -12.44 21.00
N ASP A 30 6.84 -12.19 21.89
CA ASP A 30 5.50 -11.67 21.61
C ASP A 30 5.43 -10.14 21.76
N PRO A 31 5.25 -9.37 20.68
CA PRO A 31 5.16 -7.92 20.77
C PRO A 31 3.90 -7.40 21.49
N LEU A 32 2.95 -8.26 21.85
CA LEU A 32 1.76 -7.90 22.64
C LEU A 32 1.95 -8.13 24.14
N ASP A 33 3.03 -8.80 24.55
CA ASP A 33 3.43 -8.87 25.96
C ASP A 33 4.39 -7.71 26.26
N ALA A 34 4.13 -7.00 27.37
CA ALA A 34 4.89 -5.80 27.71
C ALA A 34 6.38 -6.08 27.97
N ARG A 35 6.74 -7.27 28.48
CA ARG A 35 8.13 -7.64 28.75
C ARG A 35 8.84 -8.00 27.46
N ASP A 36 8.22 -8.78 26.61
CA ASP A 36 8.77 -9.16 25.30
C ASP A 36 8.88 -7.94 24.37
N PHE A 37 7.93 -7.01 24.42
CA PHE A 37 8.00 -5.76 23.68
C PHE A 37 9.22 -4.91 24.11
N LEU A 38 9.50 -4.83 25.41
CA LEU A 38 10.70 -4.14 25.90
C LEU A 38 11.99 -4.82 25.42
N VAL A 39 12.02 -6.15 25.35
CA VAL A 39 13.17 -6.90 24.79
C VAL A 39 13.33 -6.62 23.30
N ILE A 40 12.24 -6.53 22.53
CA ILE A 40 12.26 -6.16 21.11
C ILE A 40 12.80 -4.73 20.93
N VAL A 41 12.30 -3.77 21.72
CA VAL A 41 12.77 -2.38 21.70
C VAL A 41 14.26 -2.28 22.05
N GLN A 42 14.73 -3.04 23.05
CA GLN A 42 16.14 -3.07 23.42
C GLN A 42 17.02 -3.69 22.33
N ARG A 43 16.56 -4.75 21.67
CA ARG A 43 17.27 -5.36 20.52
C ARG A 43 17.36 -4.39 19.34
N LEU A 44 16.26 -3.70 19.03
CA LEU A 44 16.22 -2.66 18.00
C LEU A 44 17.16 -1.50 18.36
N ALA A 45 17.11 -1.01 19.59
CA ALA A 45 18.01 0.05 20.06
C ALA A 45 19.49 -0.36 19.96
N ARG A 46 19.84 -1.60 20.31
CA ARG A 46 21.20 -2.14 20.16
C ARG A 46 21.61 -2.30 18.69
N ALA A 47 20.72 -2.78 17.82
CA ALA A 47 20.97 -2.90 16.39
C ALA A 47 21.19 -1.53 15.73
N LEU A 48 20.36 -0.54 16.07
CA LEU A 48 20.51 0.85 15.63
C LEU A 48 21.84 1.46 16.13
N THR A 49 22.17 1.25 17.41
CA THR A 49 23.44 1.71 17.99
C THR A 49 24.64 1.04 17.33
N GLY A 50 24.55 -0.25 17.00
CA GLY A 50 25.61 -0.98 16.29
C GLY A 50 25.79 -0.49 14.85
N ALA A 51 24.70 -0.18 14.16
CA ALA A 51 24.73 0.29 12.78
C ALA A 51 25.32 1.69 12.62
N SER A 52 25.18 2.55 13.64
CA SER A 52 25.72 3.92 13.64
C SER A 52 27.11 4.03 14.25
N ARG A 53 27.47 3.18 15.23
CA ARG A 53 28.72 3.23 16.00
C ARG A 53 29.98 3.34 15.16
N ASP A 54 30.14 2.52 14.14
CA ASP A 54 31.37 2.51 13.33
C ASP A 54 31.49 3.75 12.43
N ALA A 55 30.36 4.21 11.89
CA ALA A 55 30.30 5.42 11.06
C ALA A 55 30.53 6.69 11.89
N GLU A 56 29.92 6.75 13.08
CA GLU A 56 30.13 7.80 14.07
C GLU A 56 31.58 7.82 14.57
N ALA A 57 32.13 6.67 14.97
CA ALA A 57 33.51 6.57 15.44
C ALA A 57 34.53 6.89 14.34
N ALA A 58 34.27 6.51 13.08
CA ALA A 58 35.12 6.89 11.95
C ALA A 58 35.06 8.40 11.67
N ALA A 59 33.87 9.01 11.67
CA ALA A 59 33.71 10.44 11.48
C ALA A 59 34.36 11.25 12.61
N LEU A 60 34.20 10.81 13.86
CA LEU A 60 34.82 11.44 15.03
C LEU A 60 36.34 11.32 15.00
N ARG A 61 36.89 10.14 14.66
CA ARG A 61 38.35 9.96 14.47
C ARG A 61 38.90 10.85 13.35
N SER A 62 38.18 10.97 12.24
CA SER A 62 38.58 11.86 11.14
C SER A 62 38.54 13.33 11.53
N ALA A 63 37.53 13.75 12.30
CA ALA A 63 37.42 15.11 12.82
C ALA A 63 38.52 15.41 13.85
N LEU A 64 38.80 14.49 14.77
CA LEU A 64 39.87 14.61 15.76
C LEU A 64 41.25 14.66 15.11
N ALA A 65 41.52 13.83 14.11
CA ALA A 65 42.77 13.88 13.34
C ALA A 65 42.94 15.22 12.60
N THR A 66 41.84 15.86 12.19
CA THR A 66 41.87 17.19 11.58
C THR A 66 42.16 18.29 12.61
N LEU A 67 41.71 18.10 13.85
CA LEU A 67 41.89 19.05 14.96
C LEU A 67 43.24 18.89 15.69
N ASP A 68 44.00 17.84 15.39
CA ASP A 68 45.32 17.53 15.95
C ASP A 68 46.43 18.35 15.27
N VAL A 69 46.43 19.66 15.55
CA VAL A 69 47.35 20.65 14.98
C VAL A 69 47.93 21.56 16.07
N ASP A 70 49.09 22.18 15.81
CA ASP A 70 49.74 23.11 16.74
C ASP A 70 49.02 24.49 16.75
N TRP A 71 47.93 24.58 17.51
CA TRP A 71 47.07 25.77 17.58
C TRP A 71 47.77 27.11 17.88
N PRO A 72 48.77 27.17 18.81
CA PRO A 72 49.52 28.38 19.09
C PRO A 72 50.22 29.00 17.89
N SER A 73 50.70 28.20 16.92
CA SER A 73 51.43 28.68 15.74
C SER A 73 50.52 29.01 14.54
N LEU A 74 49.22 28.73 14.63
CA LEU A 74 48.27 28.99 13.54
C LEU A 74 47.81 30.45 13.48
N THR A 75 47.75 30.97 12.25
CA THR A 75 47.07 32.23 11.94
C THR A 75 45.55 32.09 12.04
N ALA A 76 44.83 33.20 12.21
CA ALA A 76 43.37 33.18 12.30
C ALA A 76 42.69 32.51 11.08
N ALA A 77 43.18 32.79 9.87
CA ALA A 77 42.66 32.19 8.64
C ALA A 77 42.88 30.67 8.59
N ALA A 78 44.03 30.19 9.08
CA ALA A 78 44.36 28.77 9.15
C ALA A 78 43.49 28.03 10.20
N ARG A 79 43.23 28.66 11.36
CA ARG A 79 42.32 28.13 12.38
C ARG A 79 40.90 27.93 11.84
N ASP A 80 40.39 28.92 11.11
CA ASP A 80 39.06 28.84 10.50
C ASP A 80 38.96 27.72 9.45
N GLN A 81 40.04 27.47 8.70
CA GLN A 81 40.08 26.40 7.71
C GLN A 81 40.06 25.01 8.37
N VAL A 82 40.81 24.82 9.46
CA VAL A 82 40.83 23.58 10.25
C VAL A 82 39.46 23.30 10.88
N ILE A 83 38.83 24.32 11.46
CA ILE A 83 37.49 24.19 12.06
C ILE A 83 36.43 23.84 10.99
N ARG A 84 36.50 24.45 9.81
CA ARG A 84 35.60 24.12 8.69
C ARG A 84 35.79 22.68 8.21
N ALA A 85 37.04 22.23 8.07
CA ALA A 85 37.35 20.86 7.66
C ALA A 85 36.85 19.82 8.69
N ALA A 86 37.02 20.07 9.99
CA ALA A 86 36.49 19.21 11.05
C ALA A 86 34.96 19.14 11.05
N ARG A 87 34.26 20.28 10.81
CA ARG A 87 32.79 20.30 10.66
C ARG A 87 32.34 19.51 9.44
N GLN A 88 33.06 19.61 8.33
CA GLN A 88 32.72 18.91 7.09
C GLN A 88 32.93 17.39 7.20
N ALA A 89 33.87 16.93 8.03
CA ALA A 89 34.08 15.51 8.32
C ALA A 89 32.88 14.85 9.03
N VAL A 90 32.09 15.62 9.79
CA VAL A 90 30.90 15.14 10.51
C VAL A 90 29.60 15.46 9.75
N ALA A 91 29.61 16.42 8.82
CA ALA A 91 28.42 16.87 8.11
C ALA A 91 27.70 15.77 7.30
N ASN A 92 28.44 14.83 6.71
CA ASN A 92 27.88 13.76 5.87
C ASN A 92 27.57 12.48 6.67
N LEU A 93 27.57 12.54 8.00
CA LEU A 93 27.30 11.39 8.86
C LEU A 93 25.84 10.92 8.73
N ALA A 94 24.90 11.86 8.64
CA ALA A 94 23.49 11.56 8.44
C ALA A 94 23.25 10.73 7.16
N ASP A 95 23.86 11.11 6.04
CA ASP A 95 23.71 10.41 4.75
C ASP A 95 24.28 8.98 4.77
N LYS A 96 25.24 8.69 5.65
CA LYS A 96 25.84 7.35 5.81
C LYS A 96 25.08 6.47 6.80
N VAL A 97 24.42 7.08 7.79
CA VAL A 97 23.73 6.38 8.88
C VAL A 97 22.26 6.14 8.50
N LEU A 98 21.58 7.11 7.89
CA LEU A 98 20.14 7.05 7.58
C LEU A 98 19.76 5.82 6.73
N PRO A 99 20.46 5.45 5.65
CA PRO A 99 20.08 4.27 4.86
C PRO A 99 20.16 2.94 5.64
N ARG A 100 21.13 2.82 6.57
CA ARG A 100 21.29 1.62 7.41
C ARG A 100 20.23 1.57 8.50
N VAL A 101 19.88 2.73 9.06
CA VAL A 101 18.81 2.89 10.03
C VAL A 101 17.46 2.55 9.38
N ASP A 102 17.18 3.07 8.18
CA ASP A 102 15.96 2.78 7.42
C ASP A 102 15.83 1.29 7.11
N GLN A 103 16.91 0.62 6.67
CA GLN A 103 16.91 -0.81 6.41
C GLN A 103 16.58 -1.64 7.66
N ILE A 104 17.11 -1.25 8.83
CA ILE A 104 16.82 -1.92 10.10
C ILE A 104 15.37 -1.70 10.52
N PHE A 105 14.85 -0.47 10.40
CA PHE A 105 13.46 -0.16 10.70
C PHE A 105 12.49 -0.92 9.80
N GLU A 106 12.78 -1.04 8.51
CA GLU A 106 11.91 -1.75 7.56
C GLU A 106 11.77 -3.23 7.92
N VAL A 107 12.88 -3.91 8.22
CA VAL A 107 12.90 -5.33 8.61
C VAL A 107 12.21 -5.55 9.94
N GLU A 108 12.49 -4.72 10.96
CA GLU A 108 11.91 -4.88 12.29
C GLU A 108 10.43 -4.50 12.33
N ALA A 109 9.99 -3.48 11.58
CA ALA A 109 8.58 -3.14 11.46
C ALA A 109 7.76 -4.29 10.84
N LYS A 110 8.27 -4.89 9.75
CA LYS A 110 7.64 -6.08 9.11
C LYS A 110 7.57 -7.26 10.08
N ASN A 111 8.61 -7.50 10.87
CA ASN A 111 8.65 -8.57 11.87
C ASN A 111 7.66 -8.36 13.03
N VAL A 112 7.58 -7.14 13.56
CA VAL A 112 6.65 -6.79 14.65
C VAL A 112 5.20 -6.92 14.20
N VAL A 113 4.85 -6.40 13.03
CA VAL A 113 3.49 -6.53 12.46
C VAL A 113 3.11 -7.99 12.27
N THR A 114 4.01 -8.79 11.70
CA THR A 114 3.77 -10.22 11.45
C THR A 114 3.59 -11.02 12.75
N ARG A 115 4.40 -10.74 13.78
CA ARG A 115 4.33 -11.43 15.08
C ARG A 115 3.12 -11.00 15.90
N ALA A 116 2.85 -9.70 16.00
CA ALA A 116 1.68 -9.16 16.71
C ALA A 116 0.39 -9.80 16.17
N ARG A 117 0.31 -9.90 14.85
CA ARG A 117 -0.80 -10.55 14.18
C ARG A 117 -0.93 -12.03 14.51
N ARG A 118 0.17 -12.78 14.50
CA ARG A 118 0.19 -14.22 14.85
C ARG A 118 -0.25 -14.44 16.31
N THR A 119 0.19 -13.58 17.24
CA THR A 119 -0.20 -13.67 18.64
C THR A 119 -1.68 -13.32 18.84
N THR A 120 -2.19 -12.24 18.25
CA THR A 120 -3.61 -11.85 18.36
C THR A 120 -4.54 -12.98 17.92
N VAL A 121 -4.23 -13.63 16.79
CA VAL A 121 -5.02 -14.77 16.28
C VAL A 121 -5.06 -15.93 17.29
N ARG A 122 -3.92 -16.26 17.92
CA ARG A 122 -3.84 -17.32 18.94
C ARG A 122 -4.54 -16.94 20.25
N ARG A 123 -4.31 -15.72 20.74
CA ARG A 123 -4.77 -15.26 22.06
C ARG A 123 -6.29 -15.11 22.15
N PHE A 124 -6.92 -14.65 21.08
CA PHE A 124 -8.35 -14.38 21.07
C PHE A 124 -9.18 -15.51 20.45
N GLY A 125 -8.56 -16.66 20.13
CA GLY A 125 -9.27 -17.80 19.52
C GLY A 125 -10.03 -17.39 18.26
N LEU A 126 -9.53 -16.38 17.55
CA LEU A 126 -10.23 -15.79 16.41
C LEU A 126 -10.23 -16.82 15.28
N HIS A 127 -11.38 -17.43 15.03
CA HIS A 127 -11.66 -18.16 13.79
C HIS A 127 -11.87 -17.17 12.63
N ILE A 128 -10.93 -16.24 12.44
CA ILE A 128 -10.77 -15.57 11.16
C ILE A 128 -10.18 -16.64 10.25
N ALA A 129 -11.02 -17.25 9.40
CA ALA A 129 -10.57 -18.11 8.32
C ALA A 129 -9.86 -17.28 7.24
N ALA A 130 -8.74 -16.63 7.59
CA ALA A 130 -7.90 -15.91 6.65
C ALA A 130 -6.51 -15.73 7.25
N SER A 131 -5.57 -16.62 6.91
CA SER A 131 -4.24 -16.09 6.66
C SER A 131 -4.42 -15.04 5.56
N THR A 132 -4.25 -13.74 5.84
CA THR A 132 -4.20 -12.75 4.76
C THR A 132 -3.15 -13.16 3.74
N THR A 133 -2.10 -13.92 4.08
CA THR A 133 -1.20 -14.51 3.09
C THR A 133 -1.96 -15.29 2.01
N ARG A 134 -2.97 -16.11 2.38
CA ARG A 134 -3.84 -16.81 1.43
C ARG A 134 -4.80 -15.87 0.69
N THR A 135 -5.31 -14.84 1.35
CA THR A 135 -6.15 -13.81 0.71
C THR A 135 -5.34 -13.01 -0.31
N ASP A 136 -4.15 -12.55 0.07
CA ASP A 136 -3.18 -11.80 -0.72
C ASP A 136 -2.62 -12.69 -1.86
N GLU A 137 -2.38 -13.98 -1.63
CA GLU A 137 -2.06 -14.97 -2.68
C GLU A 137 -3.22 -15.14 -3.67
N ARG A 138 -4.47 -15.23 -3.20
CA ARG A 138 -5.65 -15.31 -4.09
C ARG A 138 -5.82 -14.03 -4.90
N ILE A 139 -5.63 -12.86 -4.27
CA ILE A 139 -5.68 -11.56 -4.95
C ILE A 139 -4.53 -11.47 -5.97
N ALA A 140 -3.29 -11.82 -5.60
CA ALA A 140 -2.13 -11.79 -6.48
C ALA A 140 -2.28 -12.76 -7.67
N ALA A 141 -2.81 -13.96 -7.42
CA ALA A 141 -3.12 -14.93 -8.46
C ALA A 141 -4.17 -14.40 -9.46
N PHE A 142 -5.21 -13.74 -8.96
CA PHE A 142 -6.19 -13.06 -9.82
C PHE A 142 -5.54 -11.91 -10.60
N VAL A 143 -4.79 -11.04 -9.92
CA VAL A 143 -4.16 -9.86 -10.55
C VAL A 143 -3.20 -10.26 -11.67
N ARG A 144 -2.41 -11.33 -11.50
CA ARG A 144 -1.50 -11.85 -12.55
C ARG A 144 -2.22 -12.29 -13.82
N LYS A 145 -3.43 -12.85 -13.68
CA LYS A 145 -4.18 -13.44 -14.80
C LYS A 145 -5.18 -12.47 -15.42
N SER A 146 -5.68 -11.50 -14.66
CA SER A 146 -6.84 -10.72 -15.05
C SER A 146 -6.58 -9.83 -16.27
N GLU A 147 -7.36 -9.99 -17.34
CA GLU A 147 -7.28 -9.18 -18.56
C GLU A 147 -7.78 -7.74 -18.32
N SER A 148 -8.62 -7.54 -17.29
CA SER A 148 -9.06 -6.22 -16.84
C SER A 148 -7.89 -5.29 -16.46
N ASN A 149 -6.78 -5.88 -16.01
CA ASN A 149 -5.60 -5.20 -15.50
C ASN A 149 -4.61 -4.91 -16.62
N PHE A 150 -4.86 -3.84 -17.37
CA PHE A 150 -3.97 -3.39 -18.44
C PHE A 150 -3.46 -1.96 -18.25
N VAL A 151 -2.28 -1.71 -18.80
CA VAL A 151 -1.63 -0.40 -18.88
C VAL A 151 -1.60 -0.02 -20.36
N ARG A 152 -2.04 1.20 -20.68
CA ARG A 152 -1.89 1.76 -22.03
C ARG A 152 -0.58 2.52 -22.11
N ASP A 153 0.12 2.40 -23.24
CA ASP A 153 1.33 3.19 -23.49
C ASP A 153 1.00 4.68 -23.78
N GLN A 154 2.03 5.48 -24.07
CA GLN A 154 1.91 6.90 -24.41
C GLN A 154 1.09 7.18 -25.68
N TYR A 155 0.88 6.19 -26.54
CA TYR A 155 0.08 6.27 -27.78
C TYR A 155 -1.28 5.60 -27.64
N GLY A 156 -1.65 5.16 -26.43
CA GLY A 156 -2.89 4.45 -26.15
C GLY A 156 -2.90 3.00 -26.62
N ARG A 157 -1.76 2.48 -27.12
CA ARG A 157 -1.58 1.12 -27.63
C ARG A 157 -1.19 0.16 -26.51
N ARG A 158 -1.48 -1.12 -26.74
CA ARG A 158 -1.18 -2.21 -25.82
C ARG A 158 0.21 -2.77 -26.14
N SER A 159 1.04 -2.92 -25.12
CA SER A 159 2.17 -3.83 -25.16
C SER A 159 1.86 -4.97 -24.20
N ASP A 160 1.76 -6.19 -24.73
CA ASP A 160 1.50 -7.39 -23.93
C ASP A 160 2.57 -7.59 -22.85
N GLU A 161 3.82 -7.23 -23.18
CA GLU A 161 4.95 -7.27 -22.26
C GLU A 161 4.78 -6.27 -21.11
N VAL A 162 4.43 -5.01 -21.40
CA VAL A 162 4.18 -3.98 -20.38
C VAL A 162 3.05 -4.40 -19.46
N ARG A 163 1.98 -4.96 -20.03
CA ARG A 163 0.82 -5.42 -19.29
C ARG A 163 1.19 -6.54 -18.33
N GLN A 164 1.84 -7.59 -18.81
CA GLN A 164 2.21 -8.71 -17.97
C GLN A 164 3.15 -8.27 -16.85
N ARG A 165 4.16 -7.45 -17.19
CA ARG A 165 5.10 -6.90 -16.21
C ARG A 165 4.41 -6.03 -15.16
N ALA A 166 3.43 -5.20 -15.54
CA ALA A 166 2.65 -4.43 -14.58
C ALA A 166 1.84 -5.33 -13.63
N ARG A 167 1.21 -6.39 -14.16
CA ARG A 167 0.46 -7.37 -13.35
C ARG A 167 1.39 -8.11 -12.37
N ASP A 168 2.56 -8.51 -12.82
CA ASP A 168 3.55 -9.21 -12.00
C ASP A 168 4.10 -8.33 -10.87
N ILE A 169 4.40 -7.06 -11.16
CA ILE A 169 4.86 -6.09 -10.14
C ILE A 169 3.79 -5.89 -9.06
N VAL A 170 2.54 -5.64 -9.46
CA VAL A 170 1.46 -5.44 -8.47
C VAL A 170 1.22 -6.71 -7.66
N ALA A 171 1.20 -7.88 -8.30
CA ALA A 171 1.02 -9.14 -7.61
C ALA A 171 2.14 -9.44 -6.60
N ALA A 172 3.40 -9.23 -7.00
CA ALA A 172 4.54 -9.38 -6.11
C ALA A 172 4.48 -8.41 -4.92
N GLY A 173 4.07 -7.16 -5.17
CA GLY A 173 3.89 -6.18 -4.09
C GLY A 173 2.79 -6.57 -3.12
N LEU A 174 1.67 -7.12 -3.62
CA LEU A 174 0.59 -7.64 -2.78
C LEU A 174 1.04 -8.85 -1.94
N GLU A 175 1.79 -9.79 -2.53
CA GLU A 175 2.37 -10.95 -1.81
C GLU A 175 3.35 -10.53 -0.71
N GLN A 176 4.08 -9.42 -0.92
CA GLN A 176 4.99 -8.83 0.05
C GLN A 176 4.29 -7.92 1.07
N GLY A 177 2.97 -7.70 0.94
CA GLY A 177 2.20 -6.81 1.81
C GLY A 177 2.54 -5.33 1.64
N LEU A 178 3.05 -4.93 0.48
CA LEU A 178 3.43 -3.54 0.19
C LEU A 178 2.23 -2.62 0.12
N GLY A 179 2.46 -1.35 0.49
CA GLY A 179 1.49 -0.28 0.35
C GLY A 179 1.32 0.17 -1.10
N ARG A 180 0.27 0.95 -1.36
CA ARG A 180 0.01 1.53 -2.69
C ARG A 180 1.21 2.32 -3.22
N ASP A 181 1.83 3.13 -2.36
CA ASP A 181 2.87 4.06 -2.78
C ASP A 181 4.15 3.32 -3.18
N ASP A 182 4.48 2.24 -2.46
CA ASP A 182 5.60 1.36 -2.78
C ASP A 182 5.35 0.60 -4.10
N ILE A 183 4.15 0.02 -4.28
CA ILE A 183 3.77 -0.65 -5.53
C ILE A 183 3.81 0.34 -6.71
N ALA A 184 3.37 1.59 -6.51
CA ALA A 184 3.43 2.62 -7.54
C ALA A 184 4.87 3.02 -7.88
N GLN A 185 5.77 3.04 -6.90
CA GLN A 185 7.20 3.26 -7.11
C GLN A 185 7.83 2.11 -7.90
N ASP A 186 7.52 0.87 -7.56
CA ASP A 186 8.00 -0.32 -8.29
C ASP A 186 7.50 -0.35 -9.73
N LEU A 187 6.22 -0.01 -9.96
CA LEU A 187 5.65 0.16 -11.30
C LEU A 187 6.39 1.23 -12.10
N SER A 188 6.60 2.40 -11.48
CA SER A 188 7.32 3.50 -12.13
C SER A 188 8.75 3.11 -12.48
N ALA A 189 9.48 2.48 -11.56
CA ALA A 189 10.87 2.06 -11.79
C ALA A 189 10.94 0.92 -12.83
N GLY A 190 10.06 -0.05 -12.73
CA GLY A 190 10.03 -1.24 -13.59
C GLY A 190 9.58 -0.97 -15.03
N LEU A 191 8.86 0.13 -15.27
CA LEU A 191 8.28 0.47 -16.57
C LEU A 191 8.72 1.82 -17.14
N ALA A 192 9.58 2.59 -16.45
CA ALA A 192 10.02 3.92 -16.87
C ALA A 192 10.62 3.96 -18.30
N SER A 193 11.31 2.90 -18.72
CA SER A 193 11.91 2.81 -20.05
C SER A 193 10.90 2.62 -21.19
N ILE A 194 9.66 2.22 -20.86
CA ILE A 194 8.64 1.87 -21.85
C ILE A 194 7.45 2.84 -21.78
N VAL A 195 7.08 3.27 -20.58
CA VAL A 195 5.91 4.12 -20.33
C VAL A 195 6.33 5.38 -19.58
N ASN A 196 6.35 6.52 -20.27
CA ASN A 196 6.68 7.81 -19.67
C ASN A 196 5.45 8.44 -19.00
N ARG A 197 5.20 8.07 -17.74
CA ARG A 197 4.10 8.60 -16.91
C ARG A 197 4.60 8.94 -15.51
N GLY A 198 4.04 9.99 -14.91
CA GLY A 198 4.38 10.42 -13.56
C GLY A 198 3.71 9.59 -12.46
N LYS A 199 4.18 9.76 -11.21
CA LYS A 199 3.70 9.06 -10.01
C LYS A 199 2.17 8.95 -9.88
N PRO A 200 1.36 10.00 -10.12
CA PRO A 200 -0.10 9.90 -9.97
C PRO A 200 -0.76 8.86 -10.88
N TYR A 201 -0.18 8.61 -12.06
CA TYR A 201 -0.67 7.57 -12.97
C TYR A 201 -0.44 6.18 -12.38
N TRP A 202 0.76 5.91 -11.88
CA TRP A 202 1.12 4.62 -11.29
C TRP A 202 0.37 4.34 -9.99
N GLU A 203 0.07 5.37 -9.20
CA GLU A 203 -0.81 5.24 -8.03
C GLU A 203 -2.22 4.76 -8.41
N VAL A 204 -2.76 5.29 -9.51
CA VAL A 204 -4.08 4.85 -10.02
C VAL A 204 -4.02 3.41 -10.52
N VAL A 205 -2.96 3.02 -11.22
CA VAL A 205 -2.77 1.63 -11.70
C VAL A 205 -2.67 0.67 -10.51
N ALA A 206 -1.78 0.96 -9.55
CA ALA A 206 -1.58 0.15 -8.36
C ALA A 206 -2.89 -0.03 -7.57
N MET A 207 -3.62 1.07 -7.35
CA MET A 207 -4.90 1.02 -6.65
C MET A 207 -5.96 0.25 -7.44
N SER A 208 -6.04 0.47 -8.75
CA SER A 208 -7.04 -0.17 -9.60
C SER A 208 -6.88 -1.69 -9.58
N PHE A 209 -5.66 -2.18 -9.79
CA PHE A 209 -5.36 -3.61 -9.83
C PHE A 209 -5.62 -4.27 -8.47
N ALA A 210 -5.13 -3.64 -7.38
CA ALA A 210 -5.32 -4.15 -6.04
C ALA A 210 -6.81 -4.20 -5.64
N ASN A 211 -7.58 -3.16 -5.95
CA ASN A 211 -9.00 -3.13 -5.63
C ASN A 211 -9.80 -4.14 -6.45
N ARG A 212 -9.52 -4.31 -7.75
CA ARG A 212 -10.20 -5.34 -8.54
C ARG A 212 -9.96 -6.74 -7.99
N GLY A 213 -8.72 -7.06 -7.63
CA GLY A 213 -8.41 -8.33 -7.00
C GLY A 213 -9.13 -8.54 -5.67
N ARG A 214 -9.15 -7.53 -4.79
CA ARG A 214 -9.92 -7.58 -3.53
C ARG A 214 -11.40 -7.80 -3.78
N THR A 215 -12.02 -6.97 -4.63
CA THR A 215 -13.43 -7.07 -4.98
C THR A 215 -13.78 -8.46 -5.53
N TYR A 216 -13.01 -8.98 -6.49
CA TYR A 216 -13.25 -10.31 -7.04
C TYR A 216 -13.18 -11.39 -5.95
N THR A 217 -12.13 -11.38 -5.12
CA THR A 217 -11.99 -12.38 -4.05
C THR A 217 -13.08 -12.28 -2.98
N GLN A 218 -13.57 -11.08 -2.67
CA GLN A 218 -14.72 -10.88 -1.79
C GLN A 218 -16.00 -11.46 -2.40
N LEU A 219 -16.27 -11.16 -3.68
CA LEU A 219 -17.44 -11.69 -4.38
C LEU A 219 -17.41 -13.21 -4.51
N ALA A 220 -16.26 -13.80 -4.83
CA ALA A 220 -16.10 -15.25 -4.87
C ALA A 220 -16.37 -15.87 -3.49
N ALA A 221 -15.91 -15.25 -2.41
CA ALA A 221 -16.23 -15.70 -1.05
C ALA A 221 -17.72 -15.55 -0.70
N PHE A 222 -18.39 -14.53 -1.23
CA PHE A 222 -19.83 -14.36 -1.09
C PHE A 222 -20.61 -15.44 -1.84
N GLU A 223 -20.20 -15.76 -3.07
CA GLU A 223 -20.77 -16.87 -3.86
C GLU A 223 -20.58 -18.22 -3.15
N ASP A 224 -19.36 -18.51 -2.69
CA ASP A 224 -19.05 -19.73 -1.91
C ASP A 224 -19.93 -19.84 -0.64
N ALA A 225 -20.31 -18.71 -0.05
CA ALA A 225 -21.16 -18.63 1.14
C ALA A 225 -22.66 -18.59 0.84
N GLY A 226 -23.08 -18.65 -0.43
CA GLY A 226 -24.48 -18.59 -0.84
C GLY A 226 -25.12 -17.20 -0.66
N VAL A 227 -24.31 -16.14 -0.58
CA VAL A 227 -24.79 -14.76 -0.45
C VAL A 227 -25.24 -14.27 -1.82
N GLU A 228 -26.51 -13.83 -1.90
CA GLU A 228 -27.09 -13.38 -3.17
C GLU A 228 -26.78 -11.93 -3.50
N ARG A 229 -26.66 -11.07 -2.47
CA ARG A 229 -26.52 -9.61 -2.61
C ARG A 229 -25.44 -9.07 -1.69
N TYR A 230 -24.83 -7.99 -2.13
CA TYR A 230 -23.84 -7.24 -1.36
C TYR A 230 -24.16 -5.76 -1.40
N ARG A 231 -23.70 -5.03 -0.38
CA ARG A 231 -23.79 -3.59 -0.29
C ARG A 231 -22.45 -2.94 -0.62
N PHE A 232 -22.49 -1.85 -1.37
CA PHE A 232 -21.35 -1.04 -1.71
C PHE A 232 -21.14 0.00 -0.58
N ASP A 233 -20.11 -0.22 0.23
CA ASP A 233 -19.82 0.64 1.38
C ASP A 233 -18.66 1.60 1.08
N ALA A 234 -18.93 2.90 1.24
CA ALA A 234 -17.93 3.95 1.16
C ALA A 234 -17.55 4.42 2.57
N ILE A 235 -16.31 4.92 2.72
CA ILE A 235 -15.79 5.40 4.01
C ILE A 235 -16.56 6.65 4.51
N LEU A 236 -17.07 7.48 3.59
CA LEU A 236 -17.80 8.72 3.86
C LEU A 236 -17.05 9.77 4.71
N ASP A 237 -15.72 9.72 4.72
CA ASP A 237 -14.88 10.80 5.27
C ASP A 237 -14.87 12.05 4.34
N GLU A 238 -14.24 13.12 4.79
CA GLU A 238 -14.16 14.41 4.11
C GLU A 238 -13.54 14.32 2.71
N VAL A 239 -12.69 13.32 2.47
CA VAL A 239 -12.01 13.11 1.17
C VAL A 239 -12.69 12.06 0.28
N THR A 240 -13.86 11.54 0.70
CA THR A 240 -14.67 10.62 -0.11
C THR A 240 -15.28 11.35 -1.30
N SER A 241 -15.06 10.81 -2.51
CA SER A 241 -15.47 11.40 -3.79
C SER A 241 -16.99 11.37 -4.00
N HIS A 242 -17.50 12.22 -4.91
CA HIS A 242 -18.90 12.15 -5.36
C HIS A 242 -19.31 10.75 -5.83
N VAL A 243 -18.42 10.06 -6.57
CA VAL A 243 -18.68 8.70 -7.06
C VAL A 243 -18.89 7.73 -5.90
N CYS A 244 -17.99 7.72 -4.91
CA CYS A 244 -18.11 6.83 -3.76
C CYS A 244 -19.35 7.17 -2.91
N ARG A 245 -19.65 8.46 -2.71
CA ARG A 245 -20.84 8.89 -1.95
C ARG A 245 -22.14 8.52 -2.63
N PHE A 246 -22.21 8.65 -3.96
CA PHE A 246 -23.37 8.23 -4.76
C PHE A 246 -23.62 6.72 -4.69
N MET A 247 -22.55 5.93 -4.59
CA MET A 247 -22.63 4.48 -4.54
C MET A 247 -22.84 3.93 -3.13
N ALA A 248 -22.60 4.75 -2.10
CA ALA A 248 -22.71 4.33 -0.70
C ALA A 248 -24.11 3.78 -0.39
N GLY A 249 -24.15 2.58 0.16
CA GLY A 249 -25.39 1.90 0.55
C GLY A 249 -26.15 1.25 -0.61
N ARG A 250 -25.68 1.34 -1.86
CA ARG A 250 -26.33 0.64 -2.98
C ARG A 250 -26.05 -0.85 -2.91
N GLU A 251 -27.06 -1.64 -3.27
CA GLU A 251 -26.99 -3.09 -3.23
C GLU A 251 -27.09 -3.69 -4.64
N PHE A 252 -26.27 -4.70 -4.87
CA PHE A 252 -26.14 -5.40 -6.15
C PHE A 252 -26.09 -6.92 -5.95
N ARG A 253 -26.35 -7.67 -7.03
CA ARG A 253 -26.32 -9.14 -7.03
C ARG A 253 -24.90 -9.65 -7.19
N VAL A 254 -24.51 -10.60 -6.34
CA VAL A 254 -23.20 -11.26 -6.41
C VAL A 254 -23.00 -11.94 -7.76
N ALA A 255 -23.99 -12.73 -8.20
CA ALA A 255 -23.94 -13.44 -9.48
C ALA A 255 -23.71 -12.49 -10.67
N ARG A 256 -24.40 -11.34 -10.72
CA ARG A 256 -24.23 -10.35 -11.81
C ARG A 256 -22.84 -9.70 -11.80
N ALA A 257 -22.29 -9.45 -10.62
CA ALA A 257 -20.94 -8.91 -10.52
C ALA A 257 -19.88 -9.92 -10.97
N LEU A 258 -20.03 -11.21 -10.62
CA LEU A 258 -19.12 -12.27 -11.06
C LEU A 258 -19.24 -12.58 -12.55
N GLU A 259 -20.46 -12.63 -13.09
CA GLU A 259 -20.69 -12.69 -14.54
C GLU A 259 -19.96 -11.57 -15.26
N ARG A 260 -20.02 -10.34 -14.74
CA ARG A 260 -19.31 -9.20 -15.32
C ARG A 260 -17.79 -9.39 -15.31
N PHE A 261 -17.22 -9.93 -14.24
CA PHE A 261 -15.80 -10.28 -14.22
C PHE A 261 -15.49 -11.34 -15.29
N ALA A 262 -16.31 -12.39 -15.42
CA ALA A 262 -16.11 -13.42 -16.42
C ALA A 262 -16.18 -12.88 -17.87
N GLU A 263 -17.12 -11.97 -18.16
CA GLU A 263 -17.21 -11.29 -19.47
C GLU A 263 -15.94 -10.48 -19.78
N VAL A 264 -15.38 -9.80 -18.78
CA VAL A 264 -14.14 -9.02 -18.94
C VAL A 264 -12.94 -9.92 -19.19
N GLU A 265 -12.86 -11.07 -18.50
CA GLU A 265 -11.77 -12.03 -18.71
C GLU A 265 -11.85 -12.73 -20.08
N GLN A 266 -13.02 -12.73 -20.72
CA GLN A 266 -13.22 -13.23 -22.08
C GLN A 266 -13.01 -12.15 -23.16
N ALA A 267 -12.87 -10.88 -22.76
CA ALA A 267 -12.70 -9.78 -23.70
C ALA A 267 -11.22 -9.58 -24.04
N ASP A 268 -10.89 -9.70 -25.31
CA ASP A 268 -9.50 -9.56 -25.79
C ASP A 268 -9.10 -8.10 -26.08
N ASP A 269 -10.07 -7.22 -26.37
CA ASP A 269 -9.80 -5.84 -26.75
C ASP A 269 -10.05 -4.81 -25.61
N PRO A 270 -9.18 -3.80 -25.46
CA PRO A 270 -9.28 -2.83 -24.37
C PRO A 270 -10.50 -1.90 -24.39
N GLU A 271 -11.17 -1.74 -25.53
CA GLU A 271 -12.36 -0.90 -25.64
C GLU A 271 -13.56 -1.64 -25.08
N THR A 272 -13.72 -2.91 -25.42
CA THR A 272 -14.72 -3.81 -24.81
C THR A 272 -14.52 -3.89 -23.29
N ILE A 273 -13.29 -4.08 -22.80
CA ILE A 273 -13.04 -4.10 -21.35
C ILE A 273 -13.45 -2.78 -20.69
N ALA A 274 -13.13 -1.63 -21.31
CA ALA A 274 -13.52 -0.32 -20.80
C ALA A 274 -15.04 -0.11 -20.84
N ASP A 275 -15.72 -0.67 -21.83
CA ASP A 275 -17.17 -0.62 -21.95
C ASP A 275 -17.85 -1.54 -20.92
N LEU A 276 -17.27 -2.71 -20.61
CA LEU A 276 -17.78 -3.67 -19.61
C LEU A 276 -17.58 -3.16 -18.18
N GLN A 277 -16.45 -2.52 -17.89
CA GLN A 277 -16.14 -1.91 -16.58
C GLN A 277 -15.79 -0.43 -16.71
N PRO A 278 -16.79 0.42 -16.99
CA PRO A 278 -16.53 1.82 -17.26
C PRO A 278 -16.19 2.58 -15.99
N TRP A 279 -15.38 3.62 -16.14
CA TRP A 279 -15.04 4.53 -15.05
C TRP A 279 -16.11 5.60 -14.91
N MET A 280 -16.58 5.82 -13.69
CA MET A 280 -17.46 6.93 -13.39
C MET A 280 -16.64 8.22 -13.21
N ARG A 281 -17.12 9.30 -13.81
CA ARG A 281 -16.48 10.62 -13.83
C ARG A 281 -17.46 11.69 -13.35
N VAL A 282 -16.90 12.78 -12.85
CA VAL A 282 -17.64 14.00 -12.50
C VAL A 282 -17.41 15.03 -13.61
N GLY A 283 -18.45 15.74 -14.02
CA GLY A 283 -18.35 16.87 -14.95
C GLY A 283 -19.64 17.68 -14.94
N SER A 284 -19.84 18.52 -15.95
CA SER A 284 -21.05 19.35 -16.08
C SER A 284 -21.89 18.92 -17.28
N ASP A 285 -23.21 19.06 -17.23
CA ASP A 285 -24.10 18.91 -18.39
C ASP A 285 -24.18 20.21 -19.22
N GLY A 286 -25.05 20.22 -20.25
CA GLY A 286 -25.23 21.39 -21.14
C GLY A 286 -25.83 22.62 -20.44
N ASP A 287 -26.48 22.42 -19.29
CA ASP A 287 -27.09 23.47 -18.48
C ASP A 287 -26.16 23.93 -17.34
N GLY A 288 -24.95 23.37 -17.26
CA GLY A 288 -23.96 23.69 -16.24
C GLY A 288 -24.13 22.93 -14.92
N ASN A 289 -25.12 22.03 -14.80
CA ASN A 289 -25.32 21.23 -13.59
C ASN A 289 -24.19 20.22 -13.44
N GLN A 290 -23.75 19.98 -12.20
CA GLN A 290 -22.79 18.91 -11.94
C GLN A 290 -23.46 17.54 -12.09
N VAL A 291 -22.78 16.62 -12.77
CA VAL A 291 -23.30 15.28 -13.05
C VAL A 291 -22.22 14.22 -12.93
N LEU A 292 -22.65 13.03 -12.51
CA LEU A 292 -21.92 11.78 -12.65
C LEU A 292 -22.21 11.19 -14.02
N PHE A 293 -21.17 10.69 -14.69
CA PHE A 293 -21.31 10.08 -16.01
C PHE A 293 -20.27 8.98 -16.23
N TYR A 294 -20.49 8.16 -17.24
CA TYR A 294 -19.47 7.30 -17.81
C TYR A 294 -19.43 7.45 -19.33
N GLU A 295 -18.37 6.95 -19.96
CA GLU A 295 -18.21 6.95 -21.42
C GLU A 295 -18.30 5.51 -21.91
N ARG A 296 -19.07 5.29 -22.98
CA ARG A 296 -19.19 3.99 -23.66
C ARG A 296 -19.38 4.22 -25.15
N GLY A 297 -18.57 3.56 -26.00
CA GLY A 297 -18.58 3.78 -27.45
C GLY A 297 -18.43 5.27 -27.84
N GLY A 298 -17.55 6.01 -27.16
CA GLY A 298 -17.29 7.43 -27.40
C GLY A 298 -18.44 8.38 -26.98
N ARG A 299 -19.48 7.88 -26.33
CA ARG A 299 -20.63 8.69 -25.89
C ARG A 299 -20.71 8.78 -24.38
N ARG A 300 -20.97 9.98 -23.89
CA ARG A 300 -21.25 10.25 -22.48
C ARG A 300 -22.65 9.76 -22.11
N ARG A 301 -22.74 9.01 -21.02
CA ARG A 301 -23.99 8.48 -20.45
C ARG A 301 -24.16 9.02 -19.03
N LEU A 302 -25.30 9.65 -18.78
CA LEU A 302 -25.63 10.20 -17.45
C LEU A 302 -25.81 9.05 -16.45
N VAL A 303 -25.18 9.18 -15.28
CA VAL A 303 -25.40 8.29 -14.13
C VAL A 303 -26.33 8.95 -13.13
N ALA A 304 -26.06 10.20 -12.77
CA ALA A 304 -26.88 10.99 -11.86
C ALA A 304 -26.53 12.47 -11.98
N GLN A 305 -27.46 13.33 -11.63
CA GLN A 305 -27.20 14.74 -11.36
C GLN A 305 -26.86 14.92 -9.88
N ILE A 306 -25.90 15.79 -9.59
CA ILE A 306 -25.46 16.13 -8.23
C ILE A 306 -26.18 17.41 -7.83
N ASP A 307 -27.22 17.29 -6.99
CA ASP A 307 -28.02 18.44 -6.57
C ASP A 307 -27.41 19.13 -5.34
N GLU A 308 -26.98 18.33 -4.37
CA GLU A 308 -26.36 18.81 -3.13
C GLU A 308 -25.08 18.00 -2.86
N PRO A 309 -23.91 18.54 -3.20
CA PRO A 309 -22.64 17.84 -2.98
C PRO A 309 -22.31 17.77 -1.49
N ALA A 310 -21.80 16.62 -1.04
CA ALA A 310 -21.35 16.40 0.34
C ALA A 310 -19.83 16.14 0.46
N VAL A 311 -19.06 16.34 -0.61
CA VAL A 311 -17.59 16.26 -0.54
C VAL A 311 -17.08 17.29 0.46
N GLY A 312 -16.14 16.89 1.33
CA GLY A 312 -15.66 17.70 2.44
C GLY A 312 -16.45 17.53 3.74
N ARG A 313 -17.58 16.80 3.72
CA ARG A 313 -18.41 16.53 4.91
C ARG A 313 -18.31 15.09 5.35
N ARG A 314 -18.22 14.86 6.64
CA ARG A 314 -18.16 13.51 7.22
C ARG A 314 -19.56 12.89 7.30
N ASP A 315 -19.66 11.61 6.98
CA ASP A 315 -20.87 10.77 7.05
C ASP A 315 -22.06 11.20 6.16
N GLU A 316 -21.96 12.32 5.43
CA GLU A 316 -23.00 12.79 4.51
C GLU A 316 -22.84 12.23 3.08
N VAL A 317 -23.92 11.71 2.48
CA VAL A 317 -23.86 11.22 1.08
C VAL A 317 -24.11 12.30 0.02
N GLY A 318 -24.84 13.36 0.38
CA GLY A 318 -25.34 14.37 -0.56
C GLY A 318 -26.65 13.96 -1.23
N ARG A 319 -27.21 14.84 -2.07
CA ARG A 319 -28.45 14.58 -2.82
C ARG A 319 -28.18 14.46 -4.31
N TYR A 320 -28.79 13.43 -4.91
CA TYR A 320 -28.67 13.14 -6.33
C TYR A 320 -30.04 12.94 -6.96
N SER A 321 -30.26 13.55 -8.12
CA SER A 321 -31.48 13.38 -8.92
C SER A 321 -31.14 12.73 -10.26
N ARG A 322 -32.18 12.35 -11.02
CA ARG A 322 -32.03 11.72 -12.35
C ARG A 322 -31.06 10.54 -12.33
N ALA A 323 -30.99 9.85 -11.18
CA ALA A 323 -30.04 8.80 -10.92
C ALA A 323 -30.50 7.50 -11.59
N LEU A 324 -29.54 6.77 -12.16
CA LEU A 324 -29.76 5.40 -12.57
C LEU A 324 -30.18 4.54 -11.36
N THR A 325 -31.12 3.64 -11.60
CA THR A 325 -31.51 2.59 -10.64
C THR A 325 -30.38 1.58 -10.48
N ASN A 326 -30.42 0.75 -9.43
CA ASN A 326 -29.40 -0.28 -9.24
C ASN A 326 -29.36 -1.26 -10.43
N ASP A 327 -30.51 -1.70 -10.97
CA ASP A 327 -30.53 -2.56 -12.15
C ASP A 327 -29.92 -1.88 -13.40
N GLN A 328 -30.11 -0.57 -13.55
CA GLN A 328 -29.47 0.19 -14.63
C GLN A 328 -27.96 0.33 -14.43
N LEU A 329 -27.50 0.46 -13.18
CA LEU A 329 -26.07 0.43 -12.84
C LEU A 329 -25.47 -0.97 -13.08
N GLU A 330 -26.20 -2.05 -12.78
CA GLU A 330 -25.81 -3.44 -13.10
C GLU A 330 -25.63 -3.64 -14.60
N ALA A 331 -26.61 -3.22 -15.40
CA ALA A 331 -26.51 -3.28 -16.86
C ALA A 331 -25.38 -2.41 -17.43
N ALA A 332 -25.03 -1.31 -16.73
CA ALA A 332 -23.92 -0.44 -17.10
C ALA A 332 -22.55 -0.97 -16.64
N GLY A 333 -22.47 -2.04 -15.85
CA GLY A 333 -21.20 -2.54 -15.30
C GLY A 333 -20.62 -1.69 -14.16
N LEU A 334 -21.42 -0.81 -13.56
CA LEU A 334 -21.02 0.12 -12.50
C LEU A 334 -21.36 -0.44 -11.10
N VAL A 335 -20.90 -1.65 -10.82
CA VAL A 335 -21.37 -2.45 -9.66
C VAL A 335 -20.29 -2.73 -8.63
N THR A 336 -19.03 -2.67 -9.03
CA THR A 336 -17.91 -3.14 -8.21
C THR A 336 -16.81 -2.10 -8.11
N PRO A 337 -16.21 -1.88 -6.94
CA PRO A 337 -14.98 -1.12 -6.82
C PRO A 337 -13.85 -1.76 -7.66
N PRO A 338 -12.94 -0.95 -8.23
CA PRO A 338 -12.95 0.50 -8.24
C PRO A 338 -13.82 1.07 -9.37
N LEU A 339 -14.60 2.12 -9.08
CA LEU A 339 -15.35 2.89 -10.09
C LEU A 339 -14.61 4.16 -10.54
N HIS A 340 -13.51 4.50 -9.85
CA HIS A 340 -12.60 5.59 -10.19
C HIS A 340 -11.23 5.36 -9.50
N GLY A 341 -10.23 6.16 -9.86
CA GLY A 341 -8.81 5.86 -9.55
C GLY A 341 -8.37 6.13 -8.12
N ARG A 342 -9.31 6.57 -7.28
CA ARG A 342 -9.13 6.84 -5.85
C ARG A 342 -10.22 6.17 -5.01
N CYS A 343 -10.85 5.13 -5.55
CA CYS A 343 -11.96 4.45 -4.91
C CYS A 343 -11.44 3.68 -3.68
N ARG A 344 -11.98 4.00 -2.50
CA ARG A 344 -11.67 3.33 -1.22
C ARG A 344 -12.87 2.55 -0.68
N SER A 345 -13.85 2.30 -1.53
CA SER A 345 -15.05 1.56 -1.17
C SER A 345 -14.78 0.06 -1.11
N THR A 346 -15.53 -0.62 -0.26
CA THR A 346 -15.49 -2.08 -0.08
C THR A 346 -16.88 -2.66 -0.27
N LEU A 347 -16.96 -3.98 -0.36
CA LEU A 347 -18.20 -4.71 -0.37
C LEU A 347 -18.48 -5.27 1.03
N THR A 348 -19.74 -5.22 1.45
CA THR A 348 -20.21 -5.85 2.70
C THR A 348 -21.46 -6.68 2.42
N LEU A 349 -21.73 -7.62 3.34
CA LEU A 349 -22.93 -8.43 3.28
C LEU A 349 -24.16 -7.59 3.59
N THR A 350 -25.22 -7.78 2.82
CA THR A 350 -26.56 -7.30 3.19
C THR A 350 -27.13 -8.26 4.24
N SER A 351 -27.49 -7.72 5.41
CA SER A 351 -28.09 -8.47 6.52
C SER A 351 -29.49 -8.97 6.19
#